data_AF-A0A127SFY9-F1
#
_entry.id   AF-A0A127SFY9-F1
#
_cell.length_a   1.000
_cell.length_b   1.000
_cell.length_c   1.000
_cell.angle_alpha   90.00
_cell.angle_beta   90.00
_cell.angle_gamma   90.00
#
_symmetry.space_group_name_H-M   'P 1'
#
loop_
_entity.id
_entity.type
_entity.pdbx_description
1 polymer ?
#
loop_
_entity_poly.entity_id
_entity_poly.type
_entity_poly.pdbx_seq_one_letter_code
_entity_poly.pdbx_strand_id
1 'polypeptide(L)'
;MKKYPTIMSIAGSDCSGGAGIQADLKTISALGAYAATAITAITVQNTTGVRAIHPVPPVFVRGQIEAVMDDIRPDAIKIGMINDIEIVKVISACLHKYRPAYVIFDPVMVSTSGHKLIEDDAIAALTDDLMPLTSLITPNL
;
A
#
# COMPACT_ATOMS: atom_id res chain seq x y z
N MET A 1 21.40 -21.69 1.97
CA MET A 1 19.96 -21.35 1.90
C MET A 1 19.78 -20.26 0.86
N LYS A 2 18.81 -20.37 -0.06
CA LYS A 2 18.46 -19.29 -0.98
C LYS A 2 17.88 -18.14 -0.15
N LYS A 3 18.44 -16.93 -0.28
CA LYS A 3 17.86 -15.71 0.30
C LYS A 3 17.00 -15.06 -0.76
N TYR A 4 15.71 -14.91 -0.49
CA TYR A 4 14.78 -14.23 -1.37
C TYR A 4 14.73 -12.74 -1.01
N PRO A 5 14.68 -11.81 -1.99
CA PRO A 5 14.30 -10.44 -1.71
C PRO A 5 12.94 -10.42 -1.03
N THR A 6 12.78 -9.59 -0.01
CA THR A 6 11.52 -9.48 0.73
C THR A 6 10.88 -8.14 0.44
N ILE A 7 9.62 -8.15 0.04
CA ILE A 7 8.88 -6.96 -0.38
C ILE A 7 7.58 -6.90 0.42
N MET A 8 7.27 -5.72 0.95
CA MET A 8 6.00 -5.45 1.62
C MET A 8 5.07 -4.63 0.72
N SER A 9 3.84 -5.08 0.54
CA SER A 9 2.77 -4.26 -0.04
C SER A 9 1.90 -3.62 1.05
N ILE A 10 1.68 -2.31 0.96
CA ILE A 10 0.76 -1.55 1.80
C ILE A 10 -0.37 -1.05 0.90
N ALA A 11 -1.52 -1.73 0.92
CA ALA A 11 -2.64 -1.41 0.02
C ALA A 11 -3.97 -1.98 0.52
N GLY A 12 -5.05 -1.65 -0.19
CA GLY A 12 -6.36 -2.26 0.01
C GLY A 12 -6.42 -3.71 -0.46
N SER A 13 -7.31 -4.50 0.14
CA SER A 13 -7.62 -5.87 -0.20
C SER A 13 -8.75 -5.94 -1.23
N ASP A 14 -8.47 -6.55 -2.38
CA ASP A 14 -9.40 -6.90 -3.44
C ASP A 14 -9.83 -8.36 -3.30
N CYS A 15 -11.07 -8.60 -2.87
CA CYS A 15 -11.59 -9.96 -2.71
C CYS A 15 -11.71 -10.75 -4.03
N SER A 16 -11.70 -10.09 -5.19
CA SER A 16 -11.68 -10.76 -6.50
C SER A 16 -10.27 -11.20 -6.94
N GLY A 17 -9.24 -10.61 -6.33
CA GLY A 17 -7.84 -10.96 -6.55
C GLY A 17 -7.20 -10.41 -7.82
N GLY A 18 -7.83 -9.44 -8.49
CA GLY A 18 -7.31 -8.81 -9.72
C GLY A 18 -6.45 -7.56 -9.47
N ALA A 19 -6.62 -6.91 -8.32
CA ALA A 19 -5.93 -5.69 -7.91
C ALA A 19 -5.49 -5.77 -6.43
N GLY A 20 -5.14 -4.62 -5.84
CA GLY A 20 -4.82 -4.49 -4.42
C GLY A 20 -3.65 -5.36 -3.97
N ILE A 21 -3.63 -5.72 -2.68
CA ILE A 21 -2.58 -6.58 -2.12
C ILE A 21 -2.53 -7.96 -2.80
N GLN A 22 -3.63 -8.46 -3.36
CA GLN A 22 -3.67 -9.76 -4.02
C GLN A 22 -2.88 -9.74 -5.32
N ALA A 23 -3.02 -8.68 -6.13
CA ALA A 23 -2.20 -8.50 -7.33
C ALA A 23 -0.72 -8.31 -6.97
N ASP A 24 -0.45 -7.56 -5.90
CA ASP A 24 0.92 -7.33 -5.42
C ASP A 24 1.58 -8.63 -4.96
N LEU A 25 0.92 -9.39 -4.09
CA LEU A 25 1.40 -10.69 -3.60
C LEU A 25 1.71 -11.65 -4.76
N LYS A 26 0.79 -11.76 -5.74
CA LYS A 26 0.98 -12.61 -6.92
C LYS A 26 2.18 -12.16 -7.74
N THR A 27 2.34 -10.86 -7.95
CA THR A 27 3.42 -10.28 -8.75
C THR A 27 4.77 -10.49 -8.07
N ILE A 28 4.88 -10.17 -6.78
CA ILE A 28 6.10 -10.36 -5.98
C ILE A 28 6.50 -11.83 -5.98
N SER A 29 5.54 -12.74 -5.77
CA SER A 29 5.81 -14.19 -5.76
C SER A 29 6.25 -14.70 -7.13
N ALA A 30 5.60 -14.26 -8.21
CA ALA A 30 5.94 -14.65 -9.58
C ALA A 30 7.35 -14.18 -9.99
N LEU A 31 7.81 -13.05 -9.44
CA LEU A 31 9.16 -12.52 -9.66
C LEU A 31 10.21 -13.14 -8.71
N GLY A 32 9.84 -14.14 -7.92
CA GLY A 32 10.76 -14.86 -7.05
C GLY A 32 11.19 -14.08 -5.81
N ALA A 33 10.28 -13.33 -5.20
CA ALA A 33 10.48 -12.63 -3.94
C ALA A 33 9.47 -13.11 -2.87
N TYR A 34 9.81 -12.91 -1.60
CA TYR A 34 8.89 -13.14 -0.48
C TYR A 34 8.01 -11.90 -0.29
N ALA A 35 6.71 -12.12 -0.11
CA ALA A 35 5.74 -11.04 -0.06
C ALA A 35 5.09 -10.94 1.33
N ALA A 36 5.21 -9.77 1.95
CA ALA A 36 4.50 -9.39 3.17
C ALA A 36 3.47 -8.29 2.86
N THR A 37 2.51 -8.06 3.76
CA THR A 37 1.44 -7.08 3.52
C THR A 37 1.02 -6.32 4.78
N ALA A 38 0.60 -5.07 4.60
CA ALA A 38 -0.29 -4.36 5.53
C ALA A 38 -1.54 -3.90 4.79
N ILE A 39 -2.71 -4.25 5.31
CA ILE A 39 -3.99 -3.96 4.68
C ILE A 39 -4.52 -2.62 5.17
N THR A 40 -4.79 -1.69 4.25
CA THR A 40 -5.33 -0.35 4.55
C THR A 40 -6.86 -0.31 4.52
N ALA A 41 -7.48 -1.16 3.70
CA ALA A 41 -8.92 -1.30 3.60
C ALA A 41 -9.30 -2.67 3.05
N ILE A 42 -10.52 -3.12 3.32
CA ILE A 42 -11.12 -4.30 2.66
C ILE A 42 -12.19 -3.78 1.71
N THR A 43 -12.13 -4.21 0.45
CA THR A 43 -13.14 -3.85 -0.55
C THR A 43 -14.10 -5.02 -0.79
N VAL A 44 -15.39 -4.71 -0.94
CA VAL A 44 -16.36 -5.61 -1.55
C VAL A 44 -16.40 -5.24 -3.02
N GLN A 45 -15.57 -5.89 -3.83
CA GLN A 45 -15.43 -5.57 -5.25
C GLN A 45 -15.32 -6.81 -6.13
N ASN A 46 -15.56 -6.62 -7.42
CA ASN A 46 -15.32 -7.61 -8.46
C ASN A 46 -15.01 -6.92 -9.79
N THR A 47 -14.95 -7.69 -10.88
CA THR A 47 -14.63 -7.19 -12.22
C THR A 47 -15.63 -6.16 -12.77
N THR A 48 -16.79 -5.97 -12.12
CA THR A 48 -17.81 -4.98 -12.51
C THR A 48 -17.77 -3.70 -11.68
N GLY A 49 -16.96 -3.64 -10.62
CA GLY A 49 -16.78 -2.44 -9.80
C GLY A 49 -16.72 -2.70 -8.29
N VAL A 50 -16.64 -1.60 -7.54
CA VAL A 50 -16.58 -1.59 -6.06
C VAL A 50 -17.97 -1.31 -5.50
N ARG A 51 -18.43 -2.15 -4.56
CA ARG A 51 -19.75 -2.02 -3.91
C ARG A 51 -19.66 -1.43 -2.51
N ALA A 52 -18.57 -1.70 -1.80
CA ALA A 52 -18.32 -1.16 -0.47
C ALA A 52 -16.83 -1.14 -0.15
N ILE A 53 -16.43 -0.25 0.74
CA ILE A 53 -15.08 -0.14 1.28
C ILE A 53 -15.19 -0.13 2.80
N HIS A 54 -14.42 -1.00 3.45
CA HIS A 54 -14.28 -1.01 4.91
C HIS A 54 -12.84 -0.58 5.26
N PRO A 55 -12.64 0.65 5.76
CA PRO A 55 -11.30 1.13 6.13
C PRO A 55 -10.77 0.35 7.35
N VAL A 56 -9.49 -0.02 7.33
CA VAL A 56 -8.81 -0.54 8.51
C VAL A 56 -8.35 0.64 9.38
N PRO A 57 -8.60 0.64 10.70
CA PRO A 57 -8.21 1.77 11.54
C PRO A 57 -6.69 2.03 11.49
N PRO A 58 -6.23 3.30 11.46
CA PRO A 58 -4.81 3.63 11.31
C PRO A 58 -3.87 2.98 12.34
N VAL A 59 -4.34 2.76 13.57
CA VAL A 59 -3.57 2.05 14.61
C VAL A 59 -3.28 0.60 14.24
N PHE A 60 -4.19 -0.08 13.55
CA PHE A 60 -3.97 -1.45 13.07
C PHE A 60 -3.06 -1.46 11.84
N VAL A 61 -3.13 -0.47 10.96
CA VAL A 61 -2.20 -0.34 9.84
C VAL A 61 -0.78 -0.11 10.36
N ARG A 62 -0.60 0.77 11.34
CA ARG A 62 0.68 0.97 12.04
C ARG A 62 1.19 -0.34 12.63
N GLY A 63 0.36 -1.04 13.41
CA GLY A 63 0.76 -2.30 14.04
C GLY A 63 1.16 -3.39 13.04
N GLN A 64 0.47 -3.49 11.90
CA GLN A 64 0.85 -4.40 10.80
C GLN A 64 2.23 -4.03 10.21
N ILE A 65 2.47 -2.74 9.94
CA ILE A 65 3.76 -2.26 9.42
C ILE A 65 4.87 -2.56 10.43
N GLU A 66 4.69 -2.17 11.69
CA GLU A 66 5.71 -2.37 12.73
C GLU A 66 6.00 -3.86 12.95
N ALA A 67 4.98 -4.73 12.99
CA ALA A 67 5.19 -6.17 13.13
C ALA A 67 6.07 -6.77 12.01
N VAL A 68 5.86 -6.36 10.75
CA VAL A 68 6.66 -6.83 9.61
C VAL A 68 8.06 -6.20 9.63
N MET A 69 8.16 -4.90 9.92
CA MET A 69 9.43 -4.18 9.91
C MET A 69 10.34 -4.55 11.07
N ASP A 70 9.80 -4.94 12.23
CA ASP A 70 10.60 -5.31 13.41
C ASP A 70 11.25 -6.70 13.26
N ASP A 71 10.58 -7.63 12.57
CA ASP A 71 11.04 -9.02 12.38
C ASP A 71 11.64 -9.26 10.98
N ILE A 72 10.82 -9.14 9.93
CA ILE A 72 11.17 -9.56 8.57
C ILE A 72 12.11 -8.57 7.88
N ARG A 73 11.94 -7.27 8.14
CA ARG A 73 12.71 -6.16 7.53
C ARG A 73 12.78 -6.24 5.99
N PRO A 74 11.65 -6.02 5.29
CA PRO A 74 11.61 -5.98 3.83
C PRO A 74 12.68 -5.08 3.19
N ASP A 75 13.25 -5.55 2.08
CA ASP A 75 14.20 -4.81 1.25
C ASP A 75 13.52 -3.65 0.50
N ALA A 76 12.23 -3.81 0.18
CA ALA A 76 11.42 -2.81 -0.51
C ALA A 76 9.98 -2.75 0.03
N ILE A 77 9.37 -1.58 -0.10
CA ILE A 77 7.96 -1.35 0.19
C ILE A 77 7.26 -0.82 -1.07
N LYS A 78 6.13 -1.42 -1.42
CA LYS A 78 5.20 -0.89 -2.43
C LYS A 78 3.95 -0.37 -1.71
N ILE A 79 3.54 0.85 -2.03
CA ILE A 79 2.37 1.51 -1.48
C ILE A 79 1.38 1.68 -2.61
N GLY A 80 0.16 1.14 -2.43
CA GLY A 80 -0.93 1.25 -3.39
C GLY A 80 -2.00 2.23 -2.92
N MET A 81 -3.26 1.85 -3.13
CA MET A 81 -4.43 2.65 -2.75
C MET A 81 -4.42 3.05 -1.26
N ILE A 82 -4.45 4.37 -1.02
CA ILE A 82 -4.66 4.99 0.29
C ILE A 82 -5.97 5.80 0.22
N ASN A 83 -6.84 5.64 1.21
CA ASN A 83 -8.18 6.21 1.24
C ASN A 83 -8.40 7.23 2.38
N ASP A 84 -7.37 7.51 3.20
CA ASP A 84 -7.47 8.33 4.41
C ASP A 84 -6.13 9.04 4.70
N ILE A 85 -6.19 10.32 5.04
CA ILE A 85 -5.06 11.16 5.44
C ILE A 85 -4.31 10.59 6.66
N GLU A 86 -5.03 9.97 7.60
CA GLU A 86 -4.40 9.39 8.79
C GLU A 86 -3.55 8.16 8.43
N ILE A 87 -3.92 7.43 7.37
CA ILE A 87 -3.10 6.33 6.83
C ILE A 87 -1.83 6.88 6.19
N VAL A 88 -1.91 8.00 5.46
CA VAL A 88 -0.73 8.68 4.90
C VAL A 88 0.25 9.02 6.02
N LYS A 89 -0.23 9.67 7.08
CA LYS A 89 0.61 10.05 8.24
C LYS A 89 1.23 8.84 8.93
N VAL A 90 0.47 7.75 9.10
CA VAL A 90 0.99 6.50 9.69
C VAL A 90 2.11 5.92 8.82
N ILE A 91 1.90 5.84 7.50
CA ILE A 91 2.89 5.30 6.57
C ILE A 91 4.15 6.18 6.59
N SER A 92 4.01 7.50 6.43
CA SER A 92 5.15 8.43 6.44
C SER A 92 5.95 8.35 7.75
N ALA A 93 5.28 8.27 8.90
CA ALA A 93 5.94 8.09 10.18
C ALA A 93 6.74 6.77 10.26
N CYS A 94 6.18 5.66 9.75
CA CYS A 94 6.88 4.38 9.67
C CYS A 94 8.09 4.44 8.71
N LEU A 95 7.94 5.08 7.55
CA LEU A 95 9.04 5.25 6.59
C LEU A 95 10.20 6.06 7.20
N HIS A 96 9.92 7.12 7.95
CA HIS A 96 10.95 7.88 8.68
C HIS A 96 11.65 7.04 9.75
N LYS A 97 10.89 6.23 10.50
CA LYS A 97 11.39 5.36 11.57
C LYS A 97 12.33 4.27 11.03
N TYR A 98 11.89 3.55 10.00
CA TYR A 98 12.57 2.34 9.54
C TYR A 98 13.50 2.53 8.34
N ARG A 99 13.28 3.57 7.52
CA ARG A 99 14.10 3.93 6.35
C ARG A 99 14.41 2.74 5.43
N PRO A 100 13.37 2.10 4.86
CA PRO A 100 13.56 1.02 3.89
C PRO A 100 14.39 1.51 2.68
N ALA A 101 15.13 0.59 2.05
CA ALA A 101 16.03 0.94 0.96
C ALA A 101 15.28 1.44 -0.30
N TYR A 102 14.12 0.86 -0.58
CA TYR A 102 13.30 1.21 -1.74
C TYR A 102 11.84 1.38 -1.36
N VAL A 103 11.24 2.49 -1.77
CA VAL A 103 9.82 2.78 -1.58
C VAL A 103 9.20 3.12 -2.93
N ILE A 104 8.23 2.33 -3.37
CA ILE A 104 7.49 2.55 -4.60
C ILE A 104 6.09 3.00 -4.23
N PHE A 105 5.63 4.13 -4.77
CA PHE A 105 4.30 4.64 -4.55
C PHE A 105 3.49 4.66 -5.85
N ASP A 106 2.38 3.95 -5.85
CA ASP A 106 1.39 3.92 -6.91
C ASP A 106 0.18 4.77 -6.47
N PRO A 107 0.09 6.05 -6.87
CA PRO A 107 -0.94 6.98 -6.43
C PRO A 107 -2.29 6.66 -7.08
N VAL A 108 -2.96 5.62 -6.58
CA VAL A 108 -4.30 5.23 -7.01
C VAL A 108 -5.33 6.21 -6.43
N MET A 109 -5.67 7.25 -7.21
CA MET A 109 -6.63 8.28 -6.80
C MET A 109 -8.08 7.98 -7.24
N VAL A 110 -8.26 7.09 -8.22
CA VAL A 110 -9.55 6.71 -8.79
C VAL A 110 -9.58 5.20 -9.03
N SER A 111 -10.70 4.55 -8.69
CA SER A 111 -10.87 3.12 -9.00
C SER A 111 -10.95 2.90 -10.50
N THR A 112 -10.67 1.68 -10.97
CA THR A 112 -10.86 1.30 -12.39
C THR A 112 -12.29 1.51 -12.89
N SER A 113 -13.27 1.55 -11.97
CA SER A 113 -14.69 1.87 -12.24
C SER A 113 -15.06 3.36 -12.15
N GLY A 114 -14.09 4.26 -11.94
CA GLY A 114 -14.32 5.72 -11.94
C GLY A 114 -14.72 6.33 -10.59
N HIS A 115 -14.85 5.55 -9.52
CA HIS A 115 -15.10 6.11 -8.17
C HIS A 115 -13.87 6.85 -7.65
N LYS A 116 -14.05 8.09 -7.18
CA LYS A 116 -13.04 8.87 -6.46
C LYS A 116 -12.71 8.16 -5.14
N LEU A 117 -11.43 7.89 -4.90
CA LEU A 117 -10.97 7.14 -3.72
C LEU A 117 -10.29 8.02 -2.67
N ILE A 118 -10.08 9.31 -2.98
CA ILE A 118 -9.32 10.26 -2.17
C ILE A 118 -10.12 11.54 -1.97
N GLU A 119 -10.15 12.03 -0.73
CA GLU A 119 -10.63 13.37 -0.37
C GLU A 119 -9.56 14.42 -0.72
N ASP A 120 -9.97 15.66 -1.04
CA ASP A 120 -9.03 16.68 -1.53
C ASP A 120 -7.92 17.01 -0.51
N ASP A 121 -8.23 16.96 0.79
CA ASP A 121 -7.26 17.15 1.87
C ASP A 121 -6.17 16.06 1.93
N ALA A 122 -6.48 14.85 1.43
CA ALA A 122 -5.51 13.76 1.39
C ALA A 122 -4.49 13.95 0.25
N ILE A 123 -4.76 14.78 -0.76
CA ILE A 123 -3.80 15.07 -1.84
C ILE A 123 -2.60 15.84 -1.27
N ALA A 124 -2.84 16.87 -0.46
CA ALA A 124 -1.76 17.66 0.14
C ALA A 124 -0.84 16.80 1.00
N ALA A 125 -1.42 15.95 1.87
CA ALA A 125 -0.65 15.03 2.69
C ALA A 125 0.16 14.03 1.84
N LEU A 126 -0.40 13.52 0.74
CA LEU A 126 0.36 12.66 -0.17
C LEU A 126 1.56 13.38 -0.77
N THR A 127 1.37 14.61 -1.24
CA THR A 127 2.43 15.40 -1.88
C THR A 127 3.50 15.87 -0.90
N ASP A 128 3.10 16.34 0.28
CA ASP A 128 4.01 16.96 1.24
C ASP A 128 4.67 15.93 2.18
N ASP A 129 3.94 14.88 2.58
CA ASP A 129 4.41 13.93 3.59
C ASP A 129 4.89 12.59 3.01
N LEU A 130 4.29 12.10 1.92
CA LEU A 130 4.58 10.75 1.42
C LEU A 130 5.50 10.75 0.21
N MET A 131 5.18 11.50 -0.84
CA MET A 131 5.96 11.55 -2.08
C MET A 131 7.46 11.83 -1.87
N PRO A 132 7.88 12.72 -0.95
CA PRO A 132 9.30 12.98 -0.70
C PRO A 132 10.07 11.77 -0.12
N LEU A 133 9.36 10.77 0.40
CA LEU A 133 9.92 9.55 0.98
C LEU A 133 9.99 8.39 -0.03
N THR A 134 9.54 8.61 -1.26
CA THR A 134 9.44 7.57 -2.29
C THR A 134 10.66 7.57 -3.21
N SER A 135 11.09 6.37 -3.60
CA SER A 135 12.15 6.16 -4.61
C SER A 135 11.61 6.23 -6.03
N LEU A 136 10.35 5.83 -6.24
CA LEU A 136 9.67 5.83 -7.53
C LEU A 136 8.17 6.06 -7.32
N ILE A 137 7.59 6.93 -8.14
CA ILE A 137 6.14 7.17 -8.19
C ILE A 137 5.62 6.71 -9.56
N THR A 138 4.50 5.98 -9.59
CA THR A 138 3.92 5.40 -10.83
C THR A 138 2.50 5.89 -11.11
N PRO A 139 2.28 7.19 -11.40
CA PRO A 139 0.95 7.70 -11.68
C PRO A 139 0.45 7.28 -13.08
N ASN A 140 -0.87 7.21 -13.23
CA ASN A 140 -1.54 7.15 -14.53
C ASN A 140 -1.82 8.59 -15.05
N LEU A 141 -2.09 8.72 -16.36
CA LEU A 141 -2.41 9.99 -17.05
C LEU A 141 -3.83 10.50 -16.74
#